data_AF-A0A5N6BY58-F1
#
_entry.id   AF-A0A5N6BY58-F1
#
_cell.length_a   1.000
_cell.length_b   1.000
_cell.length_c   1.000
_cell.angle_alpha   90.00
_cell.angle_beta   90.00
_cell.angle_gamma   90.00
#
_symmetry.space_group_name_H-M   'P 1'
#
loop_
_entity.id
_entity.type
_entity.pdbx_description
1 polymer ?
#
loop_
_entity_poly.entity_id
_entity_poly.type
_entity_poly.pdbx_seq_one_letter_code
_entity_poly.pdbx_strand_id
1 'polypeptide(L)'
;MEASDTPGSGDDLSGSAGDVTGRDGGALASGLGSPDPVPVAREPEAEPPGEGLTLAAALEAILMVVDEPVAEVTLAQVLERPTAEVAAALRALSEEYTAAGRGFDLREVAGGWRFYTRAECAALVERFVRDGQQARLTQAALETLAVVAYRQPVSRARVAAVRGVSSDGVMRTLVARGLVEEAGTDPESQAVLYRTTSYFLERLGLRSLDELPELAPFLPDDVEILEEQK
;
A
#
# COMPACT_ATOMS: atom_id res chain seq x y z
N MET A 1 9.66 34.13 -77.64
CA MET A 1 9.81 33.43 -78.93
C MET A 1 10.55 32.15 -78.61
N GLU A 2 9.79 31.15 -78.15
CA GLU A 2 9.42 29.93 -78.90
C GLU A 2 10.35 28.79 -78.45
N ALA A 3 9.97 27.53 -78.29
CA ALA A 3 8.69 26.82 -78.27
C ALA A 3 9.01 25.34 -77.91
N SER A 4 7.98 24.57 -77.52
CA SER A 4 7.66 23.19 -78.03
C SER A 4 8.69 22.04 -77.83
N ASP A 5 8.37 20.76 -77.69
CA ASP A 5 7.14 19.96 -77.63
C ASP A 5 7.59 18.49 -77.38
N THR A 6 6.65 17.67 -76.92
CA THR A 6 6.61 16.21 -76.62
C THR A 6 6.75 15.35 -77.91
N PRO A 7 6.39 14.04 -78.02
CA PRO A 7 6.22 12.90 -77.08
C PRO A 7 6.80 11.55 -77.62
N GLY A 8 6.53 10.42 -76.94
CA GLY A 8 6.68 9.07 -77.53
C GLY A 8 6.05 7.95 -76.70
N SER A 9 4.85 7.51 -77.10
CA SER A 9 4.18 6.25 -76.70
C SER A 9 4.73 5.04 -77.47
N GLY A 10 4.54 3.84 -76.91
CA GLY A 10 4.70 2.57 -77.62
C GLY A 10 4.00 1.42 -76.89
N ASP A 11 2.90 0.98 -77.48
CA ASP A 11 1.94 -0.06 -77.08
C ASP A 11 2.42 -1.51 -77.32
N ASP A 12 1.49 -2.43 -77.03
CA ASP A 12 1.28 -3.80 -77.56
C ASP A 12 1.78 -4.96 -76.67
N LEU A 13 0.92 -5.76 -76.01
CA LEU A 13 -0.29 -6.54 -76.35
C LEU A 13 0.01 -8.04 -76.58
N SER A 14 -0.75 -8.88 -75.85
CA SER A 14 -1.19 -10.25 -76.21
C SER A 14 -0.13 -11.37 -76.23
N GLY A 15 -0.32 -12.58 -75.71
CA GLY A 15 -1.50 -13.28 -75.19
C GLY A 15 -1.36 -14.79 -75.43
N SER A 16 -2.00 -15.62 -74.58
CA SER A 16 -2.39 -17.03 -74.78
C SER A 16 -1.27 -18.10 -74.80
N ALA A 17 -1.41 -19.35 -74.34
CA ALA A 17 -2.29 -20.13 -73.46
C ALA A 17 -1.62 -21.53 -73.37
N GLY A 18 -1.88 -22.32 -72.33
CA GLY A 18 -1.35 -23.69 -72.27
C GLY A 18 -1.60 -24.42 -70.96
N ASP A 19 -2.62 -25.26 -70.97
CA ASP A 19 -3.22 -26.09 -69.93
C ASP A 19 -2.34 -27.25 -69.42
N VAL A 20 -2.49 -27.63 -68.14
CA VAL A 20 -3.05 -28.93 -67.68
C VAL A 20 -2.37 -29.62 -66.47
N THR A 21 -3.25 -30.04 -65.55
CA THR A 21 -3.21 -31.15 -64.56
C THR A 21 -2.31 -31.12 -63.32
N GLY A 22 -2.91 -31.46 -62.16
CA GLY A 22 -2.23 -32.30 -61.16
C GLY A 22 -2.53 -32.07 -59.67
N ARG A 23 -3.73 -32.44 -59.23
CA ARG A 23 -4.14 -33.06 -57.94
C ARG A 23 -3.39 -32.83 -56.59
N ASP A 24 -4.26 -32.65 -55.59
CA ASP A 24 -4.29 -33.17 -54.21
C ASP A 24 -3.47 -32.48 -53.10
N GLY A 25 -4.19 -32.14 -52.01
CA GLY A 25 -3.61 -31.92 -50.68
C GLY A 25 -4.31 -30.82 -49.89
N GLY A 26 -5.40 -31.14 -49.20
CA GLY A 26 -6.13 -30.20 -48.35
C GLY A 26 -5.33 -29.73 -47.12
N ALA A 27 -5.63 -28.51 -46.68
CA ALA A 27 -5.49 -28.11 -45.28
C ALA A 27 -6.41 -26.91 -44.98
N LEU A 28 -7.21 -27.09 -43.95
CA LEU A 28 -8.12 -26.13 -43.36
C LEU A 28 -7.32 -25.00 -42.69
N ALA A 29 -7.63 -23.74 -42.97
CA ALA A 29 -7.27 -22.63 -42.10
C ALA A 29 -8.34 -21.53 -42.19
N SER A 30 -9.23 -21.59 -41.21
CA SER A 30 -10.27 -20.62 -40.91
C SER A 30 -9.71 -19.21 -40.71
N GLY A 31 -10.50 -18.22 -41.12
CA GLY A 31 -10.20 -16.81 -40.95
C GLY A 31 -10.02 -16.42 -39.48
N LEU A 32 -8.95 -15.67 -39.23
CA LEU A 32 -8.81 -14.81 -38.06
C LEU A 32 -8.79 -13.38 -38.59
N GLY A 33 -9.93 -12.71 -38.46
CA GLY A 33 -10.03 -11.28 -38.66
C GLY A 33 -9.13 -10.58 -37.64
N SER A 34 -8.31 -9.64 -38.11
CA SER A 34 -7.57 -8.73 -37.24
C SER A 34 -8.56 -8.02 -36.31
N PRO A 35 -8.33 -8.00 -34.99
CA PRO A 35 -9.19 -7.23 -34.11
C PRO A 35 -9.03 -5.74 -34.43
N ASP A 36 -10.16 -5.05 -34.59
CA ASP A 36 -10.21 -3.60 -34.68
C ASP A 36 -9.44 -2.96 -33.52
N PRO A 37 -8.75 -1.83 -33.74
CA PRO A 37 -8.08 -1.11 -32.66
C PRO A 37 -9.14 -0.64 -31.66
N VAL A 38 -9.05 -1.17 -30.44
CA VAL A 38 -9.85 -0.74 -29.29
C VAL A 38 -9.60 0.77 -29.11
N PRO A 39 -10.63 1.62 -29.07
CA PRO A 39 -10.42 3.03 -28.79
C PRO A 39 -9.84 3.12 -27.38
N VAL A 40 -8.59 3.58 -27.29
CA VAL A 40 -7.96 3.92 -26.01
C VAL A 40 -8.82 5.04 -25.43
N ALA A 41 -9.62 4.71 -24.41
CA ALA A 41 -10.35 5.69 -23.64
C ALA A 41 -9.31 6.71 -23.15
N ARG A 42 -9.42 7.96 -23.61
CA ARG A 42 -8.63 9.05 -23.05
C ARG A 42 -8.90 9.03 -21.56
N GLU A 43 -7.85 8.80 -20.77
CA GLU A 43 -7.89 9.06 -19.34
C GLU A 43 -8.49 10.46 -19.15
N PRO A 44 -9.44 10.66 -18.23
CA PRO A 44 -10.00 11.98 -18.00
C PRO A 44 -8.83 12.91 -17.67
N GLU A 45 -8.60 13.92 -18.51
CA GLU A 45 -7.69 15.02 -18.20
C GLU A 45 -8.09 15.54 -16.83
N ALA A 46 -7.23 15.33 -15.83
CA ALA A 46 -7.51 15.72 -14.47
C ALA A 46 -7.82 17.23 -14.45
N GLU A 47 -9.01 17.59 -13.98
CA GLU A 47 -9.36 18.98 -13.69
C GLU A 47 -8.25 19.60 -12.84
N PRO A 48 -7.85 20.86 -13.10
CA PRO A 48 -6.77 21.49 -12.35
C PRO A 48 -7.10 21.42 -10.85
N PRO A 49 -6.15 20.96 -10.01
CA PRO A 49 -6.42 20.76 -8.60
C PRO A 49 -6.85 22.08 -7.93
N GLY A 50 -8.09 22.13 -7.44
CA GLY A 50 -8.57 23.21 -6.57
C GLY A 50 -9.37 24.34 -7.23
N GLU A 51 -10.01 24.12 -8.38
CA GLU A 51 -11.01 25.07 -8.89
C GLU A 51 -12.08 25.38 -7.82
N GLY A 52 -12.08 26.63 -7.32
CA GLY A 52 -13.01 27.12 -6.31
C GLY A 52 -12.57 27.03 -4.85
N LEU A 53 -11.38 26.47 -4.55
CA LEU A 53 -10.83 26.47 -3.19
C LEU A 53 -10.17 27.81 -2.85
N THR A 54 -10.32 28.25 -1.60
CA THR A 54 -9.53 29.38 -1.10
C THR A 54 -8.08 28.95 -0.88
N LEU A 55 -7.14 29.90 -0.97
CA LEU A 55 -5.72 29.62 -0.68
C LEU A 55 -5.54 29.01 0.72
N ALA A 56 -6.32 29.49 1.70
CA ALA A 56 -6.33 28.96 3.05
C ALA A 56 -6.74 27.49 3.09
N ALA A 57 -7.85 27.12 2.44
CA ALA A 57 -8.34 25.74 2.40
C ALA A 57 -7.35 24.80 1.71
N ALA A 58 -6.67 25.26 0.66
CA ALA A 58 -5.64 24.48 -0.02
C ALA A 58 -4.41 24.26 0.88
N LEU A 59 -3.95 25.30 1.60
CA LEU A 59 -2.86 25.18 2.57
C LEU A 59 -3.20 24.24 3.72
N GLU A 60 -4.41 24.34 4.27
CA GLU A 60 -4.92 23.43 5.31
C GLU A 60 -4.87 21.97 4.85
N ALA A 61 -5.38 21.69 3.65
CA ALA A 61 -5.43 20.34 3.10
C ALA A 61 -4.03 19.73 2.94
N ILE A 62 -3.07 20.51 2.41
CA ILE A 62 -1.69 20.05 2.26
C ILE A 62 -1.03 19.85 3.63
N LEU A 63 -1.14 20.83 4.53
CA LEU A 63 -0.49 20.77 5.85
C LEU A 63 -1.08 19.70 6.78
N MET A 64 -2.31 19.23 6.51
CA MET A 64 -2.94 18.14 7.26
C MET A 64 -2.28 16.78 7.00
N VAL A 65 -1.73 16.57 5.79
CA VAL A 65 -1.18 15.26 5.39
C VAL A 65 0.33 15.12 5.55
N VAL A 66 1.04 16.22 5.82
CA VAL A 66 2.50 16.22 5.88
C VAL A 66 3.02 15.71 7.23
N ASP A 67 4.05 14.88 7.16
CA ASP A 67 4.72 14.26 8.30
C ASP A 67 5.99 14.99 8.73
N GLU A 68 6.37 16.07 8.04
CA GLU A 68 7.52 16.96 8.32
C GLU A 68 7.17 18.44 8.06
N PRO A 69 7.88 19.41 8.66
CA PRO A 69 7.69 20.83 8.36
C PRO A 69 7.96 21.16 6.89
N VAL A 70 7.05 21.89 6.23
CA VAL A 70 7.16 22.20 4.79
C VAL A 70 7.49 23.67 4.57
N ALA A 71 8.52 23.94 3.76
CA ALA A 71 8.93 25.30 3.45
C ALA A 71 7.89 26.07 2.62
N GLU A 72 7.79 27.38 2.84
CA GLU A 72 6.87 28.28 2.12
C GLU A 72 7.09 28.23 0.60
N VAL A 73 8.34 28.07 0.16
CA VAL A 73 8.71 27.97 -1.26
C VAL A 73 8.12 26.71 -1.90
N THR A 74 8.13 25.58 -1.18
CA THR A 74 7.56 24.32 -1.66
C THR A 74 6.04 24.42 -1.77
N LEU A 75 5.37 25.01 -0.77
CA LEU A 75 3.93 25.25 -0.80
C LEU A 75 3.54 26.20 -1.95
N ALA A 76 4.33 27.25 -2.17
CA ALA A 76 4.15 28.20 -3.26
C ALA A 76 4.28 27.55 -4.65
N GLN A 77 5.22 26.62 -4.81
CA GLN A 77 5.39 25.85 -6.04
C GLN A 77 4.19 24.94 -6.32
N VAL A 78 3.72 24.21 -5.30
CA VAL A 78 2.57 23.29 -5.45
C VAL A 78 1.27 24.03 -5.74
N LEU A 79 1.07 25.19 -5.13
CA LEU A 79 -0.14 26.00 -5.28
C LEU A 79 -0.08 26.99 -6.45
N GLU A 80 1.07 27.07 -7.14
CA GLU A 80 1.34 28.04 -8.21
C GLU A 80 1.03 29.50 -7.79
N ARG A 81 1.43 29.87 -6.56
CA ARG A 81 1.23 31.22 -5.99
C ARG A 81 2.56 31.88 -5.65
N PRO A 82 2.61 33.23 -5.56
CA PRO A 82 3.76 33.93 -5.02
C PRO A 82 4.05 33.51 -3.58
N THR A 83 5.33 33.25 -3.26
CA THR A 83 5.75 32.85 -1.90
C THR A 83 5.31 33.84 -0.83
N ALA A 84 5.35 35.15 -1.13
CA ALA A 84 4.90 36.18 -0.21
C ALA A 84 3.41 36.06 0.15
N GLU A 85 2.57 35.62 -0.79
CA GLU A 85 1.15 35.43 -0.57
C GLU A 85 0.89 34.20 0.31
N VAL A 86 1.59 33.10 0.04
CA VAL A 86 1.56 31.88 0.87
C VAL A 86 2.01 32.18 2.29
N ALA A 87 3.12 32.90 2.46
CA ALA A 87 3.63 33.29 3.77
C ALA A 87 2.63 34.16 4.54
N ALA A 88 1.94 35.09 3.87
CA ALA A 88 0.90 35.91 4.49
C ALA A 88 -0.31 35.06 4.91
N ALA A 89 -0.76 34.14 4.06
CA ALA A 89 -1.87 33.24 4.36
C ALA A 89 -1.57 32.30 5.54
N LEU A 90 -0.36 31.74 5.61
CA LEU A 90 0.07 30.88 6.71
C LEU A 90 0.09 31.61 8.06
N ARG A 91 0.60 32.85 8.09
CA ARG A 91 0.58 33.69 9.29
C ARG A 91 -0.85 34.02 9.72
N ALA A 92 -1.70 34.41 8.77
CA ALA A 92 -3.11 34.70 9.06
C ALA A 92 -3.84 33.47 9.65
N LEU A 93 -3.62 32.28 9.09
CA LEU A 93 -4.19 31.02 9.61
C LEU A 93 -3.68 30.71 11.02
N SER A 94 -2.38 30.86 11.25
CA SER A 94 -1.77 30.66 12.57
C SER A 94 -2.39 31.57 13.64
N GLU A 95 -2.56 32.86 13.31
CA GLU A 95 -3.22 33.84 14.19
C GLU A 95 -4.70 33.51 14.41
N GLU A 96 -5.43 33.12 13.37
CA GLU A 96 -6.85 32.74 13.45
C GLU A 96 -7.05 31.54 14.37
N TYR A 97 -6.27 30.46 14.21
CA TYR A 97 -6.39 29.28 15.08
C TYR A 97 -6.02 29.59 16.53
N THR A 98 -5.07 30.50 16.73
CA THR A 98 -4.68 30.98 18.05
C THR A 98 -5.81 31.77 18.70
N ALA A 99 -6.37 32.74 17.99
CA ALA A 99 -7.48 33.56 18.47
C ALA A 99 -8.75 32.75 18.74
N ALA A 100 -9.03 31.74 17.91
CA ALA A 100 -10.17 30.85 18.07
C ALA A 100 -9.99 29.81 19.20
N GLY A 101 -8.81 29.73 19.85
CA GLY A 101 -8.54 28.79 20.92
C GLY A 101 -8.62 27.31 20.49
N ARG A 102 -8.21 27.00 19.25
CA ARG A 102 -8.20 25.62 18.75
C ARG A 102 -7.20 24.75 19.51
N GLY A 103 -7.46 23.44 19.56
CA GLY A 103 -6.59 22.45 20.22
C GLY A 103 -5.30 22.10 19.47
N PHE A 104 -5.09 22.73 18.31
CA PHE A 104 -3.87 22.64 17.51
C PHE A 104 -3.40 24.05 17.14
N ASP A 105 -2.11 24.17 16.83
CA ASP A 105 -1.45 25.37 16.35
C ASP A 105 -0.77 25.08 15.02
N LEU A 106 -0.83 26.04 14.10
CA LEU A 106 0.04 26.09 12.93
C LEU A 106 1.30 26.86 13.30
N ARG A 107 2.48 26.24 13.23
CA ARG A 107 3.75 26.83 13.67
C ARG A 107 4.82 26.76 12.58
N GLU A 108 5.66 27.78 12.54
CA GLU A 108 6.89 27.81 11.76
C GLU A 108 8.05 27.24 12.60
N VAL A 109 8.66 26.14 12.15
CA VAL A 109 9.76 25.44 12.81
C VAL A 109 10.79 25.05 11.75
N ALA A 110 12.07 25.35 12.01
CA ALA A 110 13.18 25.02 11.11
C ALA A 110 13.02 25.53 9.67
N GLY A 111 12.33 26.66 9.48
CA GLY A 111 12.07 27.24 8.14
C GLY A 111 10.92 26.58 7.38
N GLY A 112 10.12 25.74 8.04
CA GLY A 112 8.92 25.12 7.48
C GLY A 112 7.72 25.22 8.40
N TRP A 113 6.54 24.98 7.85
CA TRP A 113 5.26 25.09 8.55
C TRP A 113 4.66 23.71 8.82
N ARG A 114 4.06 23.54 9.99
CA ARG A 114 3.34 22.31 10.36
C ARG A 114 2.30 22.54 11.45
N PHE A 115 1.27 21.71 11.46
CA PHE A 115 0.37 21.56 12.60
C PHE A 115 1.03 20.84 13.79
N TYR A 116 0.77 21.38 14.98
CA TYR A 116 1.14 20.80 16.27
C TYR A 116 -0.06 20.82 17.20
N THR A 117 -0.09 19.91 18.17
CA THR A 117 -1.07 20.01 19.27
C THR A 117 -0.70 21.16 20.20
N ARG A 118 -1.71 21.81 20.76
CA ARG A 118 -1.50 22.86 21.77
C ARG A 118 -0.95 22.26 23.06
N ALA A 119 -0.11 23.01 23.77
CA ALA A 119 0.52 22.52 25.00
C ALA A 119 -0.51 22.22 26.11
N GLU A 120 -1.59 22.99 26.14
CA GLU A 120 -2.74 22.84 27.03
C GLU A 120 -3.48 21.51 26.80
N CYS A 121 -3.40 20.96 25.58
CA CYS A 121 -3.96 19.66 25.23
C CYS A 121 -3.00 18.50 25.52
N ALA A 122 -1.75 18.77 25.96
CA ALA A 122 -0.72 17.73 26.12
C ALA A 122 -1.17 16.58 27.04
N ALA A 123 -1.80 16.88 28.18
CA ALA A 123 -2.28 15.85 29.10
C ALA A 123 -3.39 14.96 28.49
N LEU A 124 -4.25 15.53 27.64
CA LEU A 124 -5.30 14.79 26.94
C LEU A 124 -4.71 13.89 25.85
N VAL A 125 -3.78 14.43 25.07
CA VAL A 125 -3.05 13.69 24.03
C VAL A 125 -2.23 12.58 24.66
N GLU A 126 -1.53 12.84 25.76
CA GLU A 126 -0.77 11.84 26.50
C GLU A 126 -1.67 10.72 26.99
N ARG A 127 -2.83 11.03 27.57
CA ARG A 127 -3.80 10.01 27.98
C ARG A 127 -4.32 9.22 26.79
N PHE A 128 -4.70 9.88 25.69
CA PHE A 128 -5.16 9.20 24.48
C PHE A 128 -4.08 8.29 23.87
N VAL A 129 -2.83 8.74 23.82
CA VAL A 129 -1.70 7.94 23.34
C VAL A 129 -1.42 6.80 24.30
N ARG A 130 -1.48 7.02 25.63
CA ARG A 130 -1.32 5.95 26.62
C ARG A 130 -2.45 4.93 26.54
N ASP A 131 -3.69 5.35 26.35
CA ASP A 131 -4.86 4.48 26.20
C ASP A 131 -4.86 3.77 24.83
N GLY A 132 -4.35 4.41 23.77
CA GLY A 132 -4.08 3.81 22.46
C GLY A 132 -2.87 2.87 22.45
N GLN A 133 -1.92 3.06 23.38
CA GLN A 133 -0.82 2.14 23.71
C GLN A 133 -1.27 1.06 24.71
N GLN A 134 -2.43 1.21 25.34
CA GLN A 134 -3.10 0.17 26.12
C GLN A 134 -3.90 -0.73 25.19
N ALA A 135 -3.16 -1.63 24.56
CA ALA A 135 -3.22 -2.95 25.14
C ALA A 135 -1.88 -3.63 24.86
N ARG A 136 -0.97 -3.58 25.85
CA ARG A 136 0.03 -4.64 25.97
C ARG A 136 -0.66 -5.96 25.69
N LEU A 137 -0.07 -6.77 24.82
CA LEU A 137 -0.56 -8.12 24.62
C LEU A 137 -0.65 -8.77 26.00
N THR A 138 -1.81 -9.31 26.33
CA THR A 138 -1.95 -10.10 27.56
C THR A 138 -0.95 -11.24 27.51
N GLN A 139 -0.61 -11.82 28.67
CA GLN A 139 0.27 -12.99 28.70
C GLN A 139 -0.24 -14.09 27.75
N ALA A 140 -1.56 -14.34 27.75
CA ALA A 140 -2.17 -15.29 26.82
C ALA A 140 -1.96 -14.91 25.34
N ALA A 141 -1.95 -13.62 25.00
CA ALA A 141 -1.68 -13.17 23.64
C ALA A 141 -0.20 -13.25 23.25
N LEU A 142 0.72 -13.00 24.18
CA LEU A 142 2.16 -13.20 23.99
C LEU A 142 2.49 -14.68 23.79
N GLU A 143 1.92 -15.56 24.62
CA GLU A 143 2.11 -17.01 24.49
C GLU A 143 1.56 -17.53 23.16
N THR A 144 0.39 -17.05 22.70
CA THR A 144 -0.16 -17.42 21.38
C THR A 144 0.74 -16.90 20.26
N LEU A 145 1.18 -15.64 20.35
CA LEU A 145 2.06 -15.04 19.36
C LEU A 145 3.39 -15.79 19.24
N ALA A 146 3.96 -16.22 20.37
CA ALA A 146 5.16 -17.05 20.40
C ALA A 146 4.94 -18.40 19.70
N VAL A 147 3.82 -19.09 19.97
CA VAL A 147 3.49 -20.35 19.27
C VAL A 147 3.43 -20.13 17.75
N VAL A 148 2.83 -19.04 17.28
CA VAL A 148 2.78 -18.71 15.85
C VAL A 148 4.19 -18.43 15.31
N ALA A 149 4.99 -17.62 16.00
CA ALA A 149 6.34 -17.26 15.55
C ALA A 149 7.28 -18.47 15.39
N TYR A 150 7.24 -19.43 16.33
CA TYR A 150 8.12 -20.61 16.29
C TYR A 150 7.58 -21.78 15.47
N ARG A 151 6.27 -21.83 15.16
CA ARG A 151 5.65 -22.96 14.43
C ARG A 151 4.98 -22.58 13.12
N GLN A 152 5.12 -21.34 12.66
CA GLN A 152 4.56 -20.92 11.38
C GLN A 152 5.14 -21.74 10.20
N PRO A 153 4.34 -21.99 9.15
CA PRO A 153 2.90 -21.69 9.04
C PRO A 153 2.05 -22.66 9.89
N VAL A 154 1.10 -22.13 10.68
CA VAL A 154 0.32 -22.93 11.66
C VAL A 154 -1.19 -22.63 11.64
N SER A 155 -2.04 -23.65 11.82
CA SER A 155 -3.50 -23.47 11.89
C SER A 155 -3.99 -23.08 13.30
N ARG A 156 -5.16 -22.43 13.40
CA ARG A 156 -5.77 -22.09 14.70
C ARG A 156 -5.97 -23.31 15.62
N ALA A 157 -6.39 -24.44 15.04
CA ALA A 157 -6.59 -25.68 15.78
C ALA A 157 -5.28 -26.18 16.40
N ARG A 158 -4.16 -26.11 15.65
CA ARG A 158 -2.85 -26.53 16.14
C ARG A 158 -2.29 -25.58 17.21
N VAL A 159 -2.56 -24.28 17.09
CA VAL A 159 -2.25 -23.29 18.14
C VAL A 159 -3.03 -23.60 19.43
N ALA A 160 -4.33 -23.89 19.33
CA ALA A 160 -5.16 -24.23 20.49
C ALA A 160 -4.69 -25.54 21.15
N ALA A 161 -4.29 -26.55 20.36
CA ALA A 161 -3.74 -27.80 20.87
C ALA A 161 -2.44 -27.58 21.66
N VAL A 162 -1.53 -26.74 21.17
CA VAL A 162 -0.28 -26.41 21.88
C VAL A 162 -0.54 -25.63 23.17
N ARG A 163 -1.51 -24.71 23.16
CA ARG A 163 -1.86 -23.90 24.34
C ARG A 163 -2.72 -24.63 25.36
N GLY A 164 -3.32 -25.77 25.00
CA GLY A 164 -4.27 -26.51 25.83
C GLY A 164 -5.61 -25.78 26.06
N VAL A 165 -5.83 -24.61 25.44
CA VAL A 165 -7.02 -23.77 25.58
C VAL A 165 -7.39 -23.11 24.26
N SER A 166 -8.66 -22.72 24.08
CA SER A 166 -9.08 -21.97 22.89
C SER A 166 -8.32 -20.65 22.78
N SER A 167 -7.73 -20.42 21.61
CA SER A 167 -6.98 -19.22 21.27
C SER A 167 -7.70 -18.34 20.23
N ASP A 168 -8.99 -18.56 19.98
CA ASP A 168 -9.70 -17.95 18.85
C ASP A 168 -9.85 -16.43 18.98
N GLY A 169 -10.22 -15.95 20.17
CA GLY A 169 -10.32 -14.52 20.45
C GLY A 169 -8.96 -13.82 20.35
N VAL A 170 -7.92 -14.47 20.88
CA VAL A 170 -6.54 -13.98 20.82
C VAL A 170 -6.03 -13.91 19.39
N MET A 171 -6.24 -14.97 18.59
CA MET A 171 -5.85 -14.99 17.18
C MET A 171 -6.53 -13.88 16.39
N ARG A 172 -7.84 -13.62 16.64
CA ARG A 172 -8.55 -12.49 16.04
C ARG A 172 -7.91 -11.15 16.42
N THR A 173 -7.54 -10.98 17.67
CA THR A 173 -6.84 -9.77 18.14
C THR A 173 -5.46 -9.62 17.51
N LEU A 174 -4.68 -10.70 17.39
CA LEU A 174 -3.35 -10.65 16.78
C LEU A 174 -3.41 -10.29 15.28
N VAL A 175 -4.40 -10.83 14.56
CA VAL A 175 -4.67 -10.47 13.15
C VAL A 175 -5.14 -9.02 13.03
N ALA A 176 -6.10 -8.59 13.84
CA ALA A 176 -6.58 -7.21 13.83
C ALA A 176 -5.49 -6.17 14.14
N ARG A 177 -4.44 -6.58 14.88
CA ARG A 177 -3.28 -5.75 15.19
C ARG A 177 -2.16 -5.84 14.16
N GLY A 178 -2.33 -6.64 13.11
CA GLY A 178 -1.34 -6.82 12.06
C GLY A 178 -0.05 -7.52 12.53
N LEU A 179 -0.06 -8.22 13.67
CA LEU A 179 1.10 -9.00 14.14
C LEU A 179 1.15 -10.39 13.50
N VAL A 180 0.01 -10.89 13.05
CA VAL A 180 -0.17 -12.19 12.41
C VAL A 180 -1.07 -12.01 11.18
N GLU A 181 -0.80 -12.74 10.11
CA GLU A 181 -1.58 -12.74 8.86
C GLU A 181 -1.85 -14.17 8.37
N GLU A 182 -2.74 -14.30 7.39
CA GLU A 182 -3.08 -15.58 6.76
C GLU A 182 -2.02 -15.99 5.74
N ALA A 183 -1.60 -17.25 5.81
CA ALA A 183 -0.54 -17.86 5.02
C ALA A 183 -1.07 -18.96 4.09
N GLY A 184 -2.26 -18.76 3.52
CA GLY A 184 -2.93 -19.74 2.68
C GLY A 184 -3.66 -20.83 3.46
N THR A 185 -3.93 -21.95 2.79
CA THR A 185 -4.65 -23.10 3.35
C THR A 185 -3.78 -24.34 3.34
N ASP A 186 -3.94 -25.15 4.39
CA ASP A 186 -3.31 -26.45 4.49
C ASP A 186 -3.89 -27.40 3.41
N PRO A 187 -3.06 -28.06 2.60
CA PRO A 187 -3.54 -28.84 1.46
C PRO A 187 -4.35 -30.09 1.88
N GLU A 188 -4.06 -30.67 3.03
CA GLU A 188 -4.73 -31.89 3.52
C GLU A 188 -6.02 -31.57 4.29
N SER A 189 -5.96 -30.62 5.21
CA SER A 189 -7.08 -30.28 6.10
C SER A 189 -7.93 -29.11 5.61
N GLN A 190 -7.52 -28.40 4.57
CA GLN A 190 -8.13 -27.15 4.07
C GLN A 190 -8.25 -26.05 5.15
N ALA A 191 -7.53 -26.18 6.26
CA ALA A 191 -7.53 -25.20 7.34
C ALA A 191 -6.71 -23.96 6.97
N VAL A 192 -7.17 -22.78 7.38
CA VAL A 192 -6.39 -21.54 7.20
C VAL A 192 -5.13 -21.56 8.07
N LEU A 193 -3.99 -21.27 7.46
CA LEU A 193 -2.69 -21.17 8.10
C LEU A 193 -2.37 -19.72 8.45
N TYR A 194 -1.59 -19.53 9.51
CA TYR A 194 -1.20 -18.23 10.03
C TYR A 194 0.32 -18.12 10.14
N ARG A 195 0.85 -16.91 9.91
CA ARG A 195 2.25 -16.55 10.09
C ARG A 195 2.39 -15.14 10.68
N THR A 196 3.55 -14.82 11.22
CA THR A 196 3.90 -13.46 11.65
C THR A 196 4.16 -12.54 10.45
N THR A 197 3.98 -11.23 10.67
CA THR A 197 4.14 -10.20 9.64
C THR A 197 5.49 -9.49 9.74
N SER A 198 5.83 -8.65 8.77
CA SER A 198 6.98 -7.73 8.88
C SER A 198 6.84 -6.76 10.06
N TYR A 199 5.60 -6.33 10.34
CA TYR A 199 5.31 -5.46 11.49
C TYR A 199 5.63 -6.12 12.84
N PHE A 200 5.51 -7.45 12.96
CA PHE A 200 5.98 -8.18 14.13
C PHE A 200 7.51 -8.05 14.30
N LEU A 201 8.28 -8.25 13.22
CA LEU A 201 9.74 -8.15 13.25
C LEU A 201 10.20 -6.73 13.61
N GLU A 202 9.58 -5.71 13.02
CA GLU A 202 9.82 -4.30 13.35
C GLU A 202 9.57 -4.01 14.82
N ARG A 203 8.49 -4.55 15.38
CA ARG A 203 8.12 -4.38 16.80
C ARG A 203 9.07 -5.10 17.76
N LEU A 204 9.67 -6.22 17.35
CA LEU A 204 10.68 -6.93 18.14
C LEU A 204 12.11 -6.42 17.90
N GLY A 205 12.32 -5.57 16.89
CA GLY A 205 13.65 -5.09 16.52
C GLY A 205 14.54 -6.17 15.89
N LEU A 206 13.94 -7.18 15.24
CA LEU A 206 14.64 -8.29 14.60
C LEU A 206 14.71 -8.07 13.09
N ARG A 207 15.82 -8.50 12.47
CA ARG A 207 15.97 -8.44 11.00
C ARG A 207 15.31 -9.62 10.30
N SER A 208 15.19 -10.75 11.00
CA SER A 208 14.58 -11.97 10.47
C SER A 208 14.11 -12.87 11.62
N LEU A 209 13.31 -13.89 11.31
CA LEU A 209 12.85 -14.87 12.30
C LEU A 209 13.97 -15.79 12.81
N ASP A 210 15.07 -15.91 12.08
CA ASP A 210 16.24 -16.72 12.49
C ASP A 210 16.98 -16.11 13.69
N GLU A 211 16.70 -14.84 14.02
CA GLU A 211 17.23 -14.16 15.21
C GLU A 211 16.40 -14.44 16.48
N LEU A 212 15.31 -15.21 16.36
CA LEU A 212 14.53 -15.63 17.53
C LEU A 212 15.35 -16.58 18.40
N PRO A 213 15.38 -16.38 19.74
CA PRO A 213 16.09 -17.28 20.65
C PRO A 213 15.64 -18.73 20.48
N GLU A 214 16.58 -19.68 20.53
CA GLU A 214 16.19 -21.09 20.60
C GLU A 214 15.38 -21.35 21.88
N LEU A 215 14.36 -22.21 21.79
CA LEU A 215 13.48 -22.54 22.93
C LEU A 215 14.22 -23.26 24.08
N ALA A 216 15.44 -23.76 23.83
CA ALA A 216 16.15 -24.72 24.67
C ALA A 216 16.76 -24.20 26.00
N PRO A 217 17.09 -22.92 26.24
CA PRO A 217 17.65 -22.52 27.54
C PRO A 217 16.62 -22.17 28.63
N PHE A 218 15.32 -22.13 28.32
CA PHE A 218 14.30 -21.54 29.22
C PHE A 218 13.10 -22.44 29.54
N LEU A 219 13.14 -23.72 29.16
CA LEU A 219 12.18 -24.69 29.68
C LEU A 219 12.61 -25.07 31.11
N PRO A 220 11.77 -24.91 32.14
CA PRO A 220 12.00 -25.63 33.40
C PRO A 220 12.08 -27.13 33.09
N ASP A 221 12.98 -27.84 33.76
CA ASP A 221 13.37 -29.25 33.50
C ASP A 221 12.22 -30.28 33.58
N ASP A 222 10.97 -29.84 33.75
CA ASP A 222 9.83 -30.68 34.11
C ASP A 222 8.88 -31.00 32.94
N VAL A 223 9.28 -30.79 31.68
CA VAL A 223 8.49 -31.25 30.51
C VAL A 223 9.03 -32.56 29.98
N GLU A 224 9.17 -33.55 30.86
CA GLU A 224 8.99 -34.95 30.47
C GLU A 224 7.51 -35.30 30.65
N ILE A 225 7.04 -36.26 29.83
CA ILE A 225 5.67 -36.80 29.76
C ILE A 225 4.77 -36.03 28.79
N LEU A 226 4.82 -36.43 27.52
CA LEU A 226 3.70 -37.07 26.80
C LEU A 226 4.23 -37.61 25.46
N GLU A 227 5.25 -38.48 25.52
CA GLU A 227 5.42 -39.52 24.50
C GLU A 227 5.13 -40.86 25.17
N GLU A 228 4.43 -41.71 24.42
CA GLU A 228 3.95 -43.04 24.78
C GLU A 228 2.79 -43.10 25.78
N GLN A 229 1.56 -43.30 25.27
CA GLN A 229 0.79 -44.51 25.59
C GLN A 229 -0.03 -44.97 24.37
N LYS A 230 0.49 -46.04 23.75
CA LYS A 230 -0.17 -47.23 23.19
C LYS A 230 -1.59 -47.12 22.60
#